data_AF-A0A510E0G7-F1
#
_entry.id   AF-A0A510E0G7-F1
#
_cell.length_a   1.000
_cell.length_b   1.000
_cell.length_c   1.000
_cell.angle_alpha   90.00
_cell.angle_beta   90.00
_cell.angle_gamma   90.00
#
_symmetry.space_group_name_H-M   'P 1'
#
loop_
_entity.id
_entity.type
_entity.pdbx_description
1 polymer ?
#
loop_
_entity_poly.entity_id
_entity_poly.type
_entity_poly.pdbx_seq_one_letter_code
_entity_poly.pdbx_strand_id
1 'polypeptide(L)'
;MKQRIEKAKLSILIFSLFLAFSVVNPQTSASSTQIQVGSFTVYKSVDHIYYPYRENITDIYINVVQQFFKNGSILVNSTNIDCTSTPHIALRVFTLGNHSSCLGLRYISPDLLGENVSGLTFQGIKDGYYVYASSSSVEDVNVIGLYYFMSDGVAYKITFNQTSGGSLVSYTCFVLVTTNIGNSSATIPHYSYELKKPTSLNLLNDITPLEDKIEEYIVGSGLIMIIIIFIFRRK
;
A
#
# COMPACT_ATOMS: atom_id res chain seq x y z
N MET A 1 -0.86 61.73 43.08
CA MET A 1 -1.71 61.62 41.87
C MET A 1 -0.95 61.07 40.65
N LYS A 2 0.21 61.62 40.27
CA LYS A 2 1.07 61.10 39.16
C LYS A 2 1.39 59.60 39.25
N GLN A 3 1.76 59.10 40.42
CA GLN A 3 2.16 57.70 40.63
C GLN A 3 1.03 56.67 40.40
N ARG A 4 -0.25 57.07 40.59
CA ARG A 4 -1.41 56.20 40.28
C ARG A 4 -1.68 56.12 38.78
N ILE A 5 -1.43 57.21 38.06
CA ILE A 5 -1.61 57.28 36.60
C ILE A 5 -0.57 56.40 35.89
N GLU A 6 0.67 56.38 36.38
CA GLU A 6 1.72 55.51 35.80
C GLU A 6 1.46 54.02 36.02
N LYS A 7 0.98 53.63 37.21
CA LYS A 7 0.58 52.23 37.46
C LYS A 7 -0.60 51.80 36.56
N ALA A 8 -1.57 52.68 36.33
CA ALA A 8 -2.69 52.39 35.44
C ALA A 8 -2.24 52.23 33.97
N LYS A 9 -1.30 53.07 33.51
CA LYS A 9 -0.72 52.95 32.16
C LYS A 9 0.07 51.64 31.98
N LEU A 10 0.81 51.22 33.00
CA LEU A 10 1.55 49.96 32.98
C LEU A 10 0.61 48.74 32.93
N SER A 11 -0.47 48.74 33.71
CA SER A 11 -1.49 47.68 33.66
C SER A 11 -2.19 47.60 32.30
N ILE A 12 -2.53 48.74 31.70
CA ILE A 12 -3.15 48.78 30.37
C ILE A 12 -2.18 48.24 29.31
N LEU A 13 -0.89 48.60 29.39
CA LEU A 13 0.14 48.11 28.48
C LEU A 13 0.31 46.59 28.56
N ILE A 14 0.41 46.04 29.78
CA ILE A 14 0.53 44.59 30.01
C ILE A 14 -0.71 43.86 29.51
N PHE A 15 -1.91 44.40 29.75
CA PHE A 15 -3.17 43.83 29.27
C PHE A 15 -3.26 43.85 27.74
N SER A 16 -2.82 44.94 27.09
CA SER A 16 -2.75 45.02 25.62
C SER A 16 -1.72 44.07 25.01
N LEU A 17 -0.59 43.83 25.68
CA LEU A 17 0.39 42.82 25.25
C LEU A 17 -0.18 41.40 25.37
N PHE A 18 -0.93 41.11 26.45
CA PHE A 18 -1.55 39.82 26.68
C PHE A 18 -2.64 39.53 25.62
N LEU A 19 -3.42 40.55 25.26
CA LEU A 19 -4.40 40.47 24.16
C LEU A 19 -3.71 40.28 22.80
N ALA A 20 -2.59 40.97 22.54
CA ALA A 20 -1.83 40.78 21.30
C ALA A 20 -1.25 39.36 21.17
N PHE A 21 -0.76 38.76 22.27
CA PHE A 21 -0.32 37.36 22.28
C PHE A 21 -1.45 36.35 22.09
N SER A 22 -2.68 36.70 22.46
CA SER A 22 -3.84 35.83 22.27
C SER A 22 -4.33 35.76 20.82
N VAL A 23 -3.95 36.74 19.98
CA VAL A 23 -4.37 36.85 18.58
C VAL A 23 -3.32 36.29 17.61
N VAL A 24 -2.05 36.16 18.06
CA VAL A 24 -0.99 35.51 17.28
C VAL A 24 -0.88 34.04 17.67
N ASN A 25 -1.97 33.32 17.46
CA ASN A 25 -1.88 31.88 17.25
C ASN A 25 -2.76 31.56 16.06
N PRO A 26 -2.26 31.66 14.82
CA PRO A 26 -2.89 30.98 13.72
C PRO A 26 -2.62 29.50 13.92
N GLN A 27 -3.33 28.88 14.87
CA GLN A 27 -3.72 27.49 14.66
C GLN A 27 -4.62 27.55 13.44
N THR A 28 -3.99 27.43 12.28
CA THR A 28 -4.62 26.88 11.09
C THR A 28 -5.36 25.66 11.59
N SER A 29 -6.68 25.76 11.67
CA SER A 29 -7.57 24.63 11.78
C SER A 29 -7.32 23.81 10.53
N ALA A 30 -6.27 22.99 10.54
CA ALA A 30 -6.20 21.84 9.66
C ALA A 30 -7.48 21.10 9.99
N SER A 31 -8.42 21.10 9.04
CA SER A 31 -9.54 20.18 9.06
C SER A 31 -8.90 18.82 9.27
N SER A 32 -8.97 18.28 10.49
CA SER A 32 -8.37 17.00 10.81
C SER A 32 -8.99 16.03 9.82
N THR A 33 -8.20 15.59 8.85
CA THR A 33 -8.70 14.85 7.71
C THR A 33 -8.98 13.44 8.21
N GLN A 34 -10.08 13.29 8.92
CA GLN A 34 -10.34 12.10 9.70
C GLN A 34 -11.03 11.10 8.79
N ILE A 35 -10.35 9.96 8.59
CA ILE A 35 -10.95 8.82 7.91
C ILE A 35 -12.20 8.40 8.69
N GLN A 36 -13.25 8.06 7.97
CA GLN A 36 -14.52 7.57 8.51
C GLN A 36 -15.03 6.37 7.72
N VAL A 37 -16.11 5.74 8.19
CA VAL A 37 -16.78 4.70 7.43
C VAL A 37 -17.25 5.28 6.09
N GLY A 38 -16.98 4.59 4.99
CA GLY A 38 -17.22 5.07 3.63
C GLY A 38 -16.10 5.94 3.05
N SER A 39 -15.04 6.24 3.81
CA SER A 39 -13.81 6.79 3.21
C SER A 39 -13.24 5.81 2.20
N PHE A 40 -12.77 6.32 1.06
CA PHE A 40 -12.27 5.51 -0.04
C PHE A 40 -11.06 6.11 -0.74
N THR A 41 -10.31 5.23 -1.40
CA THR A 41 -9.28 5.60 -2.38
C THR A 41 -9.44 4.74 -3.63
N VAL A 42 -9.32 5.34 -4.80
CA VAL A 42 -9.31 4.65 -6.09
C VAL A 42 -7.97 4.87 -6.76
N TYR A 43 -7.27 3.78 -7.08
CA TYR A 43 -5.98 3.80 -7.76
C TYR A 43 -6.07 3.10 -9.09
N LYS A 44 -5.33 3.61 -10.08
CA LYS A 44 -4.97 2.88 -11.28
C LYS A 44 -3.58 2.30 -11.09
N SER A 45 -3.43 1.00 -11.29
CA SER A 45 -2.13 0.33 -11.39
C SER A 45 -1.78 0.09 -12.85
N VAL A 46 -0.49 0.23 -13.15
CA VAL A 46 0.11 -0.34 -14.35
C VAL A 46 1.30 -1.17 -13.90
N ASP A 47 1.24 -2.44 -14.24
CA ASP A 47 2.25 -3.45 -13.91
C ASP A 47 2.97 -3.85 -15.20
N HIS A 48 4.28 -3.68 -15.21
CA HIS A 48 5.17 -4.07 -16.29
C HIS A 48 5.96 -5.29 -15.84
N ILE A 49 5.59 -6.47 -16.32
CA ILE A 49 6.23 -7.75 -15.98
C ILE A 49 7.24 -8.06 -17.08
N TYR A 50 8.53 -7.88 -16.83
CA TYR A 50 9.58 -8.07 -17.84
C TYR A 50 9.95 -9.55 -18.03
N TYR A 51 9.83 -10.36 -16.98
CA TYR A 51 10.14 -11.78 -17.00
C TYR A 51 9.12 -12.58 -16.18
N PRO A 52 8.70 -13.78 -16.63
CA PRO A 52 9.06 -14.43 -17.90
C PRO A 52 8.16 -14.03 -19.09
N TYR A 53 7.05 -13.33 -18.85
CA TYR A 53 5.96 -13.22 -19.84
C TYR A 53 5.93 -11.93 -20.66
N ARG A 54 6.65 -10.85 -20.26
CA ARG A 54 6.64 -9.54 -20.96
C ARG A 54 5.24 -8.97 -21.13
N GLU A 55 4.51 -8.85 -20.02
CA GLU A 55 3.11 -8.43 -20.01
C GLU A 55 2.95 -7.07 -19.34
N ASN A 56 1.96 -6.32 -19.82
CA ASN A 56 1.49 -5.10 -19.18
C ASN A 56 0.08 -5.35 -18.65
N ILE A 57 -0.08 -5.32 -17.33
CA ILE A 57 -1.38 -5.49 -16.67
C ILE A 57 -1.83 -4.11 -16.21
N THR A 58 -3.11 -3.81 -16.38
CA THR A 58 -3.71 -2.56 -15.91
C THR A 58 -4.90 -2.89 -15.04
N ASP A 59 -4.91 -2.36 -13.84
CA ASP A 59 -5.91 -2.66 -12.81
C ASP A 59 -6.46 -1.38 -12.21
N ILE A 60 -7.71 -1.42 -11.73
CA ILE A 60 -8.29 -0.41 -10.86
C ILE A 60 -8.51 -0.99 -9.47
N TYR A 61 -7.92 -0.37 -8.46
CA TYR A 61 -8.05 -0.74 -7.06
C TYR A 61 -8.97 0.25 -6.34
N ILE A 62 -10.10 -0.25 -5.85
CA ILE A 62 -11.06 0.52 -5.05
C ILE A 62 -10.99 0.02 -3.61
N ASN A 63 -10.48 0.85 -2.71
CA ASN A 63 -10.38 0.53 -1.28
C ASN A 63 -11.39 1.38 -0.51
N VAL A 64 -12.26 0.75 0.27
CA VAL A 64 -13.33 1.43 1.04
C VAL A 64 -13.29 0.98 2.49
N VAL A 65 -13.28 1.94 3.41
CA VAL A 65 -13.39 1.68 4.84
C VAL A 65 -14.80 1.22 5.18
N GLN A 66 -14.91 -0.03 5.63
CA GLN A 66 -16.19 -0.66 5.99
C GLN A 66 -16.53 -0.43 7.46
N GLN A 67 -15.53 -0.50 8.34
CA GLN A 67 -15.76 -0.53 9.77
C GLN A 67 -14.56 -0.01 10.56
N PHE A 68 -14.86 0.61 11.70
CA PHE A 68 -13.90 0.93 12.75
C PHE A 68 -14.09 0.00 13.95
N PHE A 69 -12.98 -0.45 14.52
CA PHE A 69 -12.95 -1.22 15.76
C PHE A 69 -12.52 -0.32 16.92
N LYS A 70 -12.96 -0.67 18.13
CA LYS A 70 -12.69 0.10 19.35
C LYS A 70 -11.18 0.25 19.67
N ASN A 71 -10.35 -0.66 19.16
CA ASN A 71 -8.90 -0.65 19.33
C ASN A 71 -8.17 0.27 18.31
N GLY A 72 -8.90 1.05 17.51
CA GLY A 72 -8.30 1.92 16.48
C GLY A 72 -7.93 1.19 15.18
N SER A 73 -8.29 -0.08 15.02
CA SER A 73 -8.17 -0.77 13.74
C SER A 73 -9.34 -0.42 12.82
N ILE A 74 -9.10 -0.51 11.50
CA ILE A 74 -10.11 -0.34 10.45
C ILE A 74 -10.15 -1.56 9.55
N LEU A 75 -11.35 -1.92 9.10
CA LEU A 75 -11.58 -2.91 8.06
C LEU A 75 -11.69 -2.19 6.71
N VAL A 76 -10.82 -2.54 5.77
CA VAL A 76 -10.81 -2.00 4.41
C VAL A 76 -11.21 -3.09 3.44
N ASN A 77 -12.26 -2.85 2.66
CA ASN A 77 -12.67 -3.70 1.55
C ASN A 77 -11.98 -3.20 0.28
N SER A 78 -11.12 -4.04 -0.30
CA SER A 78 -10.35 -3.75 -1.50
C SER A 78 -10.93 -4.55 -2.65
N THR A 79 -11.41 -3.87 -3.69
CA THR A 79 -11.89 -4.50 -4.94
C THR A 79 -10.89 -4.20 -6.05
N ASN A 80 -10.38 -5.25 -6.69
CA ASN A 80 -9.57 -5.13 -7.91
C ASN A 80 -10.44 -5.38 -9.16
N ILE A 81 -10.37 -4.47 -10.12
CA ILE A 81 -10.94 -4.60 -11.46
C ILE A 81 -9.77 -4.75 -12.45
N ASP A 82 -9.61 -5.94 -13.01
CA ASP A 82 -8.63 -6.21 -14.07
C ASP A 82 -9.15 -5.59 -15.38
N CYS A 83 -8.36 -4.69 -15.97
CA CYS A 83 -8.68 -3.95 -17.20
C CYS A 83 -7.80 -4.35 -18.40
N THR A 84 -7.07 -5.45 -18.30
CA THR A 84 -6.07 -5.88 -19.31
C THR A 84 -6.72 -6.36 -20.61
N SER A 85 -7.92 -6.94 -20.52
CA SER A 85 -8.71 -7.37 -21.68
C SER A 85 -10.17 -6.91 -21.54
N THR A 86 -11.06 -7.82 -21.10
CA THR A 86 -12.43 -7.49 -20.72
C THR A 86 -12.45 -7.12 -19.24
N PRO A 87 -12.88 -5.89 -18.88
CA PRO A 87 -12.91 -5.46 -17.50
C PRO A 87 -13.73 -6.41 -16.63
N HIS A 88 -13.11 -6.97 -15.58
CA HIS A 88 -13.81 -7.86 -14.66
C HIS A 88 -13.34 -7.68 -13.23
N ILE A 89 -14.23 -7.97 -12.27
CA ILE A 89 -13.83 -8.03 -10.87
C ILE A 89 -12.99 -9.30 -10.68
N ALA A 90 -11.72 -9.13 -10.33
CA ALA A 90 -10.79 -10.22 -10.08
C ALA A 90 -10.97 -10.78 -8.67
N LEU A 91 -10.56 -10.02 -7.65
CA LEU A 91 -10.58 -10.45 -6.25
C LEU A 91 -11.07 -9.31 -5.35
N ARG A 92 -11.90 -9.66 -4.36
CA ARG A 92 -12.20 -8.80 -3.21
C ARG A 92 -11.42 -9.30 -2.00
N VAL A 93 -10.66 -8.39 -1.39
CA VAL A 93 -9.82 -8.68 -0.23
C VAL A 93 -10.20 -7.74 0.90
N PHE A 94 -10.38 -8.29 2.09
CA PHE A 94 -10.58 -7.52 3.30
C PHE A 94 -9.25 -7.42 4.05
N THR A 95 -8.81 -6.19 4.30
CA THR A 95 -7.56 -5.90 5.02
C THR A 95 -7.87 -5.21 6.34
N LEU A 96 -7.22 -5.64 7.41
CA LEU A 96 -7.21 -4.93 8.69
C LEU A 96 -5.98 -4.03 8.76
N GLY A 97 -6.16 -2.77 9.13
CA GLY A 97 -5.06 -1.83 9.33
C GLY A 97 -5.31 -0.89 10.50
N ASN A 98 -4.32 -0.08 10.87
CA ASN A 98 -4.47 0.95 11.89
C ASN A 98 -5.07 2.22 11.24
N HIS A 99 -6.04 2.87 11.87
CA HIS A 99 -6.63 4.10 11.34
C HIS A 99 -5.61 5.24 11.17
N SER A 100 -4.53 5.29 11.95
CA SER A 100 -3.49 6.30 11.81
C SER A 100 -2.47 5.98 10.71
N SER A 101 -2.37 4.72 10.29
CA SER A 101 -1.51 4.29 9.18
C SER A 101 -2.03 2.96 8.61
N CYS A 102 -2.65 3.03 7.44
CA CYS A 102 -3.27 1.89 6.79
C CYS A 102 -2.73 1.74 5.36
N LEU A 103 -1.79 0.82 5.16
CA LEU A 103 -1.22 0.53 3.84
C LEU A 103 -2.26 0.00 2.85
N GLY A 104 -3.29 -0.72 3.32
CA GLY A 104 -4.40 -1.17 2.47
C GLY A 104 -5.20 0.00 1.87
N LEU A 105 -5.34 1.09 2.63
CA LEU A 105 -5.93 2.35 2.16
C LEU A 105 -4.87 3.30 1.54
N ARG A 106 -3.59 2.93 1.57
CA ARG A 106 -2.45 3.77 1.15
C ARG A 106 -2.49 5.15 1.84
N TYR A 107 -2.72 5.12 3.14
CA TYR A 107 -2.91 6.31 3.98
C TYR A 107 -1.98 6.32 5.20
N ILE A 108 -1.49 7.51 5.54
CA ILE A 108 -0.83 7.87 6.80
C ILE A 108 -1.54 9.10 7.36
N SER A 109 -1.81 9.16 8.66
CA SER A 109 -2.42 10.35 9.27
C SER A 109 -1.56 11.59 9.01
N PRO A 110 -2.14 12.75 8.66
CA PRO A 110 -1.38 13.99 8.49
C PRO A 110 -0.44 14.30 9.66
N ASP A 111 -0.85 13.98 10.89
CA ASP A 111 -0.07 14.19 12.11
C ASP A 111 1.19 13.30 12.21
N LEU A 112 1.29 12.24 11.39
CA LEU A 112 2.42 11.31 11.35
C LEU A 112 3.28 11.49 10.09
N LEU A 113 2.92 12.43 9.21
CA LEU A 113 3.72 12.72 8.02
C LEU A 113 5.07 13.33 8.42
N GLY A 114 6.15 12.85 7.81
CA GLY A 114 7.52 13.23 8.15
C GLY A 114 8.17 12.34 9.22
N GLU A 115 7.42 11.43 9.83
CA GLU A 115 7.95 10.44 10.77
C GLU A 115 8.02 9.06 10.14
N ASN A 116 8.89 8.19 10.66
CA ASN A 116 8.88 6.77 10.29
C ASN A 116 7.60 6.11 10.82
N VAL A 117 6.90 5.37 9.96
CA VAL A 117 5.69 4.62 10.34
C VAL A 117 5.89 3.14 10.06
N SER A 118 5.04 2.29 10.64
CA SER A 118 5.21 0.83 10.50
C SER A 118 5.25 0.40 9.03
N GLY A 119 6.37 -0.19 8.61
CA GLY A 119 6.62 -0.65 7.24
C GLY A 119 7.09 0.42 6.25
N LEU A 120 7.24 1.69 6.67
CA LEU A 120 7.66 2.79 5.80
C LEU A 120 8.68 3.72 6.48
N THR A 121 9.79 3.96 5.81
CA THR A 121 10.84 4.89 6.25
C THR A 121 10.74 6.21 5.51
N PHE A 122 10.64 7.32 6.23
CA PHE A 122 10.58 8.65 5.64
C PHE A 122 11.91 9.01 4.94
N GLN A 123 11.83 9.52 3.72
CA GLN A 123 12.97 9.87 2.86
C GLN A 123 13.13 11.38 2.66
N GLY A 124 12.17 12.19 3.10
CA GLY A 124 12.13 13.63 2.88
C GLY A 124 10.95 14.08 2.05
N ILE A 125 10.93 15.37 1.70
CA ILE A 125 9.89 15.98 0.88
C ILE A 125 10.44 16.21 -0.53
N LYS A 126 9.70 15.78 -1.56
CA LYS A 126 10.06 15.98 -2.97
C LYS A 126 8.84 16.44 -3.75
N ASP A 127 8.99 17.55 -4.48
CA ASP A 127 7.93 18.12 -5.32
C ASP A 127 6.60 18.36 -4.57
N GLY A 128 6.67 18.69 -3.28
CA GLY A 128 5.51 18.90 -2.42
C GLY A 128 4.90 17.64 -1.80
N TYR A 129 5.48 16.46 -2.03
CA TYR A 129 5.03 15.19 -1.48
C TYR A 129 5.97 14.66 -0.39
N TYR A 130 5.40 14.06 0.65
CA TYR A 130 6.16 13.32 1.66
C TYR A 130 6.53 11.95 1.08
N VAL A 131 7.83 11.72 0.89
CA VAL A 131 8.34 10.51 0.25
C VAL A 131 8.72 9.49 1.31
N TYR A 132 8.24 8.27 1.13
CA TYR A 132 8.53 7.13 1.98
C TYR A 132 9.04 5.96 1.17
N ALA A 133 9.92 5.15 1.77
CA ALA A 133 10.43 3.93 1.19
C ALA A 133 10.02 2.70 2.02
N SER A 134 9.74 1.59 1.34
CA SER A 134 9.70 0.25 1.93
C SER A 134 10.68 -0.65 1.20
N SER A 135 11.18 -1.66 1.89
CA SER A 135 11.91 -2.76 1.29
C SER A 135 11.42 -4.08 1.87
N SER A 136 11.18 -5.06 1.01
CA SER A 136 10.96 -6.44 1.40
C SER A 136 11.81 -7.36 0.53
N SER A 137 12.20 -8.49 1.08
CA SER A 137 12.96 -9.52 0.38
C SER A 137 12.40 -10.88 0.74
N VAL A 138 12.11 -11.69 -0.28
CA VAL A 138 11.73 -13.10 -0.12
C VAL A 138 12.60 -13.89 -1.08
N GLU A 139 13.43 -14.79 -0.55
CA GLU A 139 14.44 -15.53 -1.32
C GLU A 139 15.38 -14.59 -2.09
N ASP A 140 15.47 -14.75 -3.42
CA ASP A 140 16.28 -13.93 -4.31
C ASP A 140 15.51 -12.72 -4.87
N VAL A 141 14.24 -12.54 -4.49
CA VAL A 141 13.37 -11.46 -4.95
C VAL A 141 13.36 -10.31 -3.94
N ASN A 142 13.85 -9.14 -4.38
CA ASN A 142 13.83 -7.90 -3.61
C ASN A 142 12.81 -6.94 -4.20
N VAL A 143 11.96 -6.36 -3.35
CA VAL A 143 10.96 -5.35 -3.71
C VAL A 143 11.29 -4.05 -2.98
N ILE A 144 11.48 -2.98 -3.73
CA ILE A 144 11.63 -1.62 -3.20
C ILE A 144 10.38 -0.83 -3.56
N GLY A 145 9.66 -0.37 -2.55
CA GLY A 145 8.49 0.50 -2.68
C GLY A 145 8.85 1.96 -2.42
N LEU A 146 8.36 2.87 -3.25
CA LEU A 146 8.40 4.32 -2.99
C LEU A 146 6.98 4.87 -3.01
N TYR A 147 6.63 5.63 -1.97
CA TYR A 147 5.29 6.18 -1.75
C TYR A 147 5.39 7.70 -1.67
N TYR A 148 4.51 8.40 -2.38
CA TYR A 148 4.46 9.85 -2.45
C TYR A 148 3.15 10.32 -1.82
N PHE A 149 3.19 10.70 -0.55
CA PHE A 149 2.00 11.11 0.21
C PHE A 149 1.74 12.61 0.06
N MET A 150 0.47 12.95 -0.14
CA MET A 150 -0.05 14.32 -0.09
C MET A 150 -0.16 14.79 1.36
N SER A 151 -0.39 16.09 1.57
CA SER A 151 -0.54 16.68 2.91
C SER A 151 -1.78 16.19 3.67
N ASP A 152 -2.77 15.65 2.96
CA ASP A 152 -3.97 15.02 3.54
C ASP A 152 -3.73 13.57 3.98
N GLY A 153 -2.52 13.04 3.79
CA GLY A 153 -2.14 11.70 4.21
C GLY A 153 -2.38 10.61 3.19
N VAL A 154 -2.95 10.90 2.01
CA VAL A 154 -3.20 9.90 0.96
C VAL A 154 -2.01 9.82 0.00
N ALA A 155 -1.58 8.61 -0.36
CA ALA A 155 -0.55 8.44 -1.38
C ALA A 155 -1.06 8.87 -2.75
N TYR A 156 -0.45 9.87 -3.38
CA TYR A 156 -0.76 10.24 -4.76
C TYR A 156 -0.19 9.22 -5.75
N LYS A 157 1.03 8.75 -5.50
CA LYS A 157 1.75 7.81 -6.37
C LYS A 157 2.50 6.79 -5.54
N ILE A 158 2.55 5.56 -6.02
CA ILE A 158 3.36 4.49 -5.41
C ILE A 158 4.05 3.73 -6.54
N THR A 159 5.33 3.40 -6.37
CA THR A 159 6.06 2.56 -7.32
C THR A 159 6.71 1.40 -6.60
N PHE A 160 6.63 0.20 -7.18
CA PHE A 160 7.36 -0.96 -6.71
C PHE A 160 8.32 -1.44 -7.79
N ASN A 161 9.59 -1.56 -7.44
CA ASN A 161 10.60 -2.17 -8.28
C ASN A 161 10.92 -3.55 -7.72
N GLN A 162 10.65 -4.59 -8.48
CA GLN A 162 10.99 -5.96 -8.12
C GLN A 162 12.22 -6.40 -8.88
N THR A 163 13.23 -6.90 -8.17
CA THR A 163 14.49 -7.38 -8.73
C THR A 163 14.78 -8.80 -8.27
N SER A 164 15.32 -9.64 -9.15
CA SER A 164 15.85 -10.97 -8.82
C SER A 164 17.14 -11.21 -9.59
N GLY A 165 18.14 -11.80 -8.94
CA GLY A 165 19.48 -12.00 -9.51
C GLY A 165 20.15 -10.70 -9.99
N GLY A 166 19.81 -9.55 -9.39
CA GLY A 166 20.29 -8.22 -9.80
C GLY A 166 19.60 -7.62 -11.02
N SER A 167 18.64 -8.31 -11.62
CA SER A 167 17.86 -7.83 -12.79
C SER A 167 16.47 -7.37 -12.39
N LEU A 168 15.94 -6.33 -13.05
CA LEU A 168 14.55 -5.90 -12.88
C LEU A 168 13.62 -6.93 -13.51
N VAL A 169 12.73 -7.51 -12.71
CA VAL A 169 11.77 -8.52 -13.16
C VAL A 169 10.36 -7.95 -13.31
N SER A 170 10.02 -6.95 -12.50
CA SER A 170 8.72 -6.27 -12.56
C SER A 170 8.83 -4.82 -12.08
N TYR A 171 8.02 -3.96 -12.67
CA TYR A 171 7.79 -2.59 -12.24
C TYR A 171 6.29 -2.30 -12.14
N THR A 172 5.84 -1.88 -10.96
CA THR A 172 4.44 -1.51 -10.71
C THR A 172 4.35 -0.03 -10.41
N CYS A 173 3.37 0.66 -10.98
CA CYS A 173 3.05 2.04 -10.65
C CYS A 173 1.57 2.22 -10.34
N PHE A 174 1.26 2.64 -9.12
CA PHE A 174 -0.07 3.08 -8.71
C PHE A 174 -0.15 4.61 -8.79
N VAL A 175 -1.24 5.11 -9.37
CA VAL A 175 -1.57 6.54 -9.37
C VAL A 175 -2.98 6.72 -8.83
N LEU A 176 -3.14 7.64 -7.89
CA LEU A 176 -4.43 7.99 -7.31
C LEU A 176 -5.32 8.62 -8.40
N VAL A 177 -6.49 8.02 -8.59
CA VAL A 177 -7.53 8.53 -9.49
C VAL A 177 -8.45 9.47 -8.74
N THR A 178 -8.95 9.03 -7.57
CA THR A 178 -9.84 9.84 -6.73
C THR A 178 -9.93 9.29 -5.31
N THR A 179 -10.23 10.16 -4.34
CA THR A 179 -10.45 9.84 -2.93
C THR A 179 -11.40 10.87 -2.33
N ASN A 180 -12.19 10.46 -1.33
CA ASN A 180 -12.97 11.40 -0.52
C ASN A 180 -12.29 11.80 0.80
N ILE A 181 -11.07 11.31 1.06
CA ILE A 181 -10.23 11.75 2.18
C ILE A 181 -9.64 13.09 1.77
N GLY A 182 -9.92 14.16 2.52
CA GLY A 182 -9.53 15.53 2.14
C GLY A 182 -10.42 16.17 1.07
N ASN A 183 -11.33 15.41 0.44
CA ASN A 183 -12.28 15.91 -0.56
C ASN A 183 -13.65 15.21 -0.46
N SER A 184 -14.50 15.67 0.45
CA SER A 184 -15.82 15.05 0.69
C SER A 184 -16.77 15.01 -0.53
N SER A 185 -16.52 15.83 -1.56
CA SER A 185 -17.34 15.86 -2.78
C SER A 185 -17.01 14.73 -3.78
N ALA A 186 -15.88 14.05 -3.60
CA ALA A 186 -15.43 13.02 -4.51
C ALA A 186 -16.32 11.76 -4.43
N THR A 187 -16.60 11.18 -5.59
CA THR A 187 -17.33 9.93 -5.72
C THR A 187 -16.45 8.86 -6.39
N ILE A 188 -16.78 7.59 -6.14
CA ILE A 188 -16.14 6.47 -6.83
C ILE A 188 -16.61 6.51 -8.29
N PRO A 189 -15.71 6.54 -9.29
CA PRO A 189 -16.09 6.56 -10.70
C PRO A 189 -16.85 5.28 -11.05
N HIS A 190 -17.79 5.39 -11.98
CA HIS A 190 -18.47 4.22 -12.49
C HIS A 190 -17.54 3.48 -13.46
N TYR A 191 -17.29 2.20 -13.17
CA TYR A 191 -16.55 1.30 -14.06
C TYR A 191 -17.51 0.23 -14.57
N SER A 192 -17.58 0.05 -15.89
CA SER A 192 -18.28 -1.08 -16.49
C SER A 192 -17.38 -2.31 -16.39
N TYR A 193 -17.85 -3.35 -15.71
CA TYR A 193 -17.10 -4.60 -15.53
C TYR A 193 -18.06 -5.80 -15.46
N GLU A 194 -17.54 -6.97 -15.80
CA GLU A 194 -18.23 -8.24 -15.61
C GLU A 194 -17.80 -8.89 -14.28
N LEU A 195 -18.70 -9.62 -13.64
CA LEU A 195 -18.32 -10.46 -12.50
C LEU A 195 -17.68 -11.73 -13.04
N LYS A 196 -16.38 -11.94 -12.78
CA LYS A 196 -15.74 -13.21 -13.09
C LYS A 196 -16.36 -14.30 -12.22
N LYS A 197 -16.78 -15.42 -12.84
CA LYS A 197 -17.21 -16.58 -12.07
C LYS A 197 -16.02 -17.06 -11.23
N PRO A 198 -16.20 -17.30 -9.91
CA PRO A 198 -15.12 -17.79 -9.07
C PRO A 198 -14.58 -19.07 -9.69
N THR A 199 -13.31 -19.06 -10.07
CA THR A 199 -12.63 -20.25 -10.55
C THR A 199 -12.15 -21.01 -9.32
N SER A 200 -12.67 -22.20 -9.08
CA SER A 200 -12.16 -23.07 -8.01
C SER A 200 -10.73 -23.47 -8.35
N LEU A 201 -9.76 -22.84 -7.70
CA LEU A 201 -8.37 -23.28 -7.73
C LEU A 201 -8.29 -24.59 -6.96
N ASN A 202 -8.17 -25.70 -7.67
CA ASN A 202 -7.93 -27.00 -7.06
C ASN A 202 -6.43 -27.12 -6.80
N LEU A 203 -5.97 -26.48 -5.71
CA LEU A 203 -4.54 -26.44 -5.29
C LEU A 203 -3.92 -27.83 -5.07
N LEU A 204 -4.73 -28.88 -5.03
CA LEU A 204 -4.30 -30.28 -4.91
C LEU A 204 -3.73 -30.86 -6.22
N ASN A 205 -4.05 -30.29 -7.39
CA ASN A 205 -3.62 -30.86 -8.68
C ASN A 205 -2.32 -30.26 -9.24
N ASP A 206 -1.90 -29.07 -8.80
CA ASP A 206 -0.68 -28.39 -9.28
C ASP A 206 0.54 -28.64 -8.38
N ILE A 207 0.34 -29.23 -7.19
CA ILE A 207 1.41 -29.85 -6.43
C ILE A 207 1.53 -31.24 -7.01
N THR A 208 2.47 -31.47 -7.94
CA THR A 208 2.95 -32.84 -8.16
C THR A 208 3.39 -33.33 -6.79
N PRO A 209 2.70 -34.30 -6.17
CA PRO A 209 3.06 -34.72 -4.83
C PRO A 209 4.51 -35.17 -4.88
N LEU A 210 5.29 -34.75 -3.90
CA LEU A 210 6.71 -35.09 -3.78
C LEU A 210 6.94 -36.62 -3.92
N GLU A 211 5.91 -37.42 -3.63
CA GLU A 211 5.83 -38.87 -3.85
C GLU A 211 6.09 -39.29 -5.31
N ASP A 212 5.48 -38.63 -6.32
CA ASP A 212 5.64 -39.01 -7.73
C ASP A 212 7.09 -38.85 -8.20
N LYS A 213 7.78 -37.81 -7.70
CA LYS A 213 9.21 -37.60 -7.98
C LYS A 213 10.07 -38.65 -7.27
N ILE A 214 9.73 -39.03 -6.04
CA ILE A 214 10.47 -40.05 -5.28
C ILE A 214 10.37 -41.42 -5.96
N GLU A 215 9.18 -41.81 -6.45
CA GLU A 215 9.01 -43.05 -7.20
C GLU A 215 9.84 -43.07 -8.48
N GLU A 216 9.87 -41.97 -9.23
CA GLU A 216 10.68 -41.85 -10.45
C GLU A 216 12.19 -42.01 -10.15
N TYR A 217 12.69 -41.42 -9.05
CA TYR A 217 14.08 -41.58 -8.62
C TYR A 217 14.41 -43.01 -8.15
N ILE A 218 13.49 -43.69 -7.47
CA ILE A 218 13.68 -45.09 -7.04
C ILE A 218 13.72 -46.01 -8.25
N VAL A 219 12.81 -45.85 -9.20
CA VAL A 219 12.78 -46.65 -10.44
C VAL A 219 14.02 -46.36 -11.30
N GLY A 220 14.39 -45.08 -11.46
CA GLY A 220 15.57 -44.67 -12.23
C GLY A 220 16.88 -45.21 -11.63
N SER A 221 17.06 -45.11 -10.31
CA SER A 221 18.24 -45.63 -9.63
C SER A 221 18.32 -47.17 -9.70
N GLY A 222 17.18 -47.86 -9.59
CA GLY A 222 17.09 -49.31 -9.76
C GLY A 222 17.52 -49.77 -11.16
N LEU A 223 17.07 -49.08 -12.21
CA LEU A 223 17.48 -49.38 -13.59
C LEU A 223 18.97 -49.15 -13.82
N ILE A 224 19.53 -48.06 -13.29
CA ILE A 224 20.97 -47.78 -13.38
C ILE A 224 21.78 -48.88 -12.67
N MET A 225 21.34 -49.33 -11.49
CA MET A 225 22.01 -50.41 -10.76
C MET A 225 22.00 -51.73 -11.55
N ILE A 226 20.87 -52.07 -12.19
CA ILE A 226 20.75 -53.24 -13.06
C ILE A 226 21.73 -53.12 -14.25
N ILE A 227 21.80 -51.96 -14.91
CA ILE A 227 22.73 -51.72 -16.02
C ILE A 227 24.19 -51.89 -15.56
N ILE A 228 24.56 -51.33 -14.40
CA ILE A 228 25.89 -51.49 -13.80
C ILE A 228 26.20 -52.98 -13.58
N ILE A 229 25.28 -53.74 -12.96
CA ILE A 229 25.45 -55.17 -12.75
C ILE A 229 25.66 -55.90 -14.08
N PHE A 230 24.86 -55.61 -15.10
CA PHE A 230 25.02 -56.23 -16.42
C PHE A 230 26.35 -55.89 -17.10
N ILE A 231 26.84 -54.66 -16.96
CA ILE A 231 28.14 -54.24 -17.52
C ILE A 231 29.29 -54.96 -16.81
N PHE A 232 29.27 -55.05 -15.48
CA PHE A 232 30.35 -55.68 -14.71
C PHE A 232 30.30 -57.21 -14.72
N ARG A 233 29.13 -57.82 -14.95
CA ARG A 233 28.98 -59.27 -15.06
C ARG A 233 29.38 -59.81 -16.45
N ARG A 234 29.56 -58.93 -17.44
CA ARG A 234 30.00 -59.26 -18.80
C ARG A 234 31.51 -59.08 -19.02
N LYS A 235 32.23 -58.57 -18.01
CA LYS A 235 33.70 -58.67 -17.90
C LYS A 235 34.06 -59.87 -17.04
#